data_AF-A0A7J2Y391-F1
#
_entry.id   AF-A0A7J2Y391-F1
#
_cell.length_a   1.000
_cell.length_b   1.000
_cell.length_c   1.000
_cell.angle_alpha   90.00
_cell.angle_beta   90.00
_cell.angle_gamma   90.00
#
_symmetry.space_group_name_H-M   'P 1'
#
loop_
_entity.id
_entity.type
_entity.pdbx_description
1 polymer ?
#
loop_
_entity_poly.entity_id
_entity_poly.type
_entity_poly.pdbx_seq_one_letter_code
_entity_poly.pdbx_strand_id
1 'polypeptide(L)'
;MFLLGHLGLGLGLAWLATRKRTVDVDWRFLLLGTILPDLIDKPLGVVLDLEPRLWAHTLVFASVLCALSLAPHLRSLLWLAVGILTHFLFDAIWSQPWVILWPAYGWAFPPGGPTLEGYLYTLLHDPVVQAGEIIGAAVLVLFARAHGIVSWSALRAFLRNGRVAEPVPAT
;
A
#
# COMPACT_ATOMS: atom_id res chain seq x y z
N MET A 1 -4.15 -9.37 -1.95
CA MET A 1 -5.47 -8.71 -1.78
C MET A 1 -5.63 -7.65 -2.86
N PHE A 2 -6.76 -6.92 -2.97
CA PHE A 2 -6.93 -5.89 -4.00
C PHE A 2 -6.86 -4.49 -3.38
N LEU A 3 -7.67 -3.56 -3.86
CA LEU A 3 -7.50 -2.13 -3.61
C LEU A 3 -7.82 -1.75 -2.16
N LEU A 4 -9.02 -2.09 -1.69
CA LEU A 4 -9.50 -1.67 -0.38
C LEU A 4 -8.80 -2.45 0.73
N GLY A 5 -8.47 -3.71 0.49
CA GLY A 5 -7.67 -4.53 1.40
C GLY A 5 -6.32 -3.88 1.66
N HIS A 6 -5.56 -3.55 0.60
CA HIS A 6 -4.25 -2.92 0.75
C HIS A 6 -4.32 -1.54 1.42
N LEU A 7 -5.21 -0.67 0.94
CA LEU A 7 -5.38 0.67 1.51
C LEU A 7 -5.75 0.60 2.99
N GLY A 8 -6.79 -0.16 3.33
CA GLY A 8 -7.34 -0.19 4.67
C GLY A 8 -6.49 -0.96 5.66
N LEU A 9 -6.02 -2.16 5.31
CA LEU A 9 -5.19 -2.96 6.22
C LEU A 9 -3.80 -2.34 6.40
N GLY A 10 -3.20 -1.79 5.33
CA GLY A 10 -1.94 -1.05 5.41
C GLY A 10 -2.06 0.20 6.28
N LEU A 11 -3.12 0.99 6.06
CA LEU A 11 -3.45 2.14 6.92
C LEU A 11 -3.66 1.71 8.38
N GLY A 12 -4.47 0.69 8.62
CA GLY A 12 -4.81 0.21 9.95
C GLY A 12 -3.60 -0.27 10.74
N LEU A 13 -2.69 -1.00 10.08
CA LEU A 13 -1.44 -1.46 10.69
C LEU A 13 -0.56 -0.27 11.09
N ALA A 14 -0.39 0.69 10.19
CA ALA A 14 0.39 1.90 10.47
C ALA A 14 -0.25 2.74 11.58
N TRP A 15 -1.58 2.90 11.56
CA TRP A 15 -2.35 3.58 12.59
C TRP A 15 -2.17 2.94 13.97
N LEU A 16 -2.27 1.62 14.06
CA LEU A 16 -2.02 0.90 15.31
C LEU A 16 -0.57 1.08 15.80
N ALA A 17 0.40 1.05 14.88
CA ALA A 17 1.83 1.18 15.18
C ALA A 17 2.25 2.59 15.62
N THR A 18 1.51 3.63 15.20
CA THR A 18 1.81 5.04 15.53
C THR A 18 0.88 5.64 16.57
N ARG A 19 -0.24 4.99 16.93
CA ARG A 19 -1.27 5.55 17.84
C ARG A 19 -0.78 6.09 19.19
N LYS A 20 0.33 5.55 19.71
CA LYS A 20 0.93 5.93 21.02
C LYS A 20 2.23 6.71 20.87
N ARG A 21 2.59 7.10 19.65
CA ARG A 21 3.87 7.73 19.33
C ARG A 21 3.62 9.11 18.75
N THR A 22 4.46 10.07 19.13
CA THR A 22 4.47 11.42 18.57
C THR A 22 5.24 11.41 17.25
N VAL A 23 4.65 10.80 16.23
CA VAL A 23 5.24 10.67 14.89
C VAL A 23 4.36 11.38 13.88
N ASP A 24 4.93 12.33 13.13
CA ASP A 24 4.22 13.04 12.06
C ASP A 24 4.14 12.13 10.82
N VAL A 25 2.98 11.49 10.65
CA VAL A 25 2.69 10.58 9.55
C VAL A 25 2.07 11.34 8.38
N ASP A 26 2.68 11.27 7.20
CA ASP A 26 2.01 11.69 5.95
C ASP A 26 1.17 10.51 5.42
N TRP A 27 -0.09 10.49 5.81
CA TRP A 27 -1.02 9.42 5.48
C TRP A 27 -1.29 9.28 3.99
N ARG A 28 -1.08 10.32 3.18
CA ARG A 28 -1.27 10.22 1.72
C ARG A 28 -0.14 9.43 1.08
N PHE A 29 1.09 9.73 1.47
CA PHE A 29 2.26 8.99 0.98
C PHE A 29 2.18 7.55 1.46
N LEU A 30 1.74 7.32 2.71
CA LEU A 30 1.47 5.98 3.21
C LEU A 30 0.44 5.23 2.36
N LEU A 31 -0.76 5.79 2.19
CA LEU A 31 -1.83 5.19 1.39
C LEU A 31 -1.41 4.97 -0.06
N LEU A 32 -0.72 5.93 -0.67
CA LEU A 32 -0.15 5.77 -2.02
C LEU A 32 0.81 4.58 -2.04
N GLY A 33 1.68 4.44 -1.05
CA GLY A 33 2.63 3.35 -0.95
C GLY A 33 1.96 1.98 -0.85
N THR A 34 0.81 1.90 -0.17
CA THR A 34 0.06 0.64 -0.05
C THR A 34 -0.47 0.10 -1.39
N ILE A 35 -0.53 0.93 -2.44
CA ILE A 35 -1.03 0.53 -3.76
C ILE A 35 -0.02 0.78 -4.89
N LEU A 36 1.06 1.51 -4.62
CA LEU A 36 2.03 1.92 -5.63
C LEU A 36 2.68 0.75 -6.37
N PRO A 37 3.08 -0.37 -5.71
CA PRO A 37 3.67 -1.50 -6.42
C PRO A 37 2.75 -2.04 -7.50
N ASP A 38 1.47 -2.24 -7.17
CA ASP A 38 0.44 -2.68 -8.10
C ASP A 38 0.17 -1.68 -9.22
N LEU A 39 0.15 -0.37 -8.92
CA LEU A 39 -0.08 0.66 -9.92
C LEU A 39 1.04 0.73 -10.97
N ILE A 40 2.26 0.32 -10.60
CA ILE A 40 3.42 0.29 -11.51
C ILE A 40 3.48 -1.06 -12.23
N ASP A 41 3.53 -2.15 -11.46
CA ASP A 41 3.91 -3.45 -11.99
C ASP A 41 2.79 -4.13 -12.77
N LYS A 42 1.51 -3.96 -12.40
CA LYS A 42 0.40 -4.60 -13.14
C LYS A 42 0.27 -4.08 -14.57
N PRO A 43 0.25 -2.75 -14.83
CA PRO A 43 0.24 -2.25 -16.20
C PRO A 43 1.47 -2.67 -16.99
N LEU A 44 2.65 -2.67 -16.37
CA LEU A 44 3.90 -3.09 -17.01
C LEU A 44 3.88 -4.58 -17.35
N GLY A 45 3.41 -5.44 -16.46
CA GLY A 45 3.27 -6.88 -16.68
C GLY A 45 2.38 -7.17 -17.89
N VAL A 46 1.26 -6.46 -18.03
CA VAL A 46 0.37 -6.58 -19.20
C VAL A 46 1.07 -6.12 -20.50
N VAL A 47 1.74 -4.98 -20.48
CA VAL A 47 2.39 -4.41 -21.68
C VAL A 47 3.59 -5.26 -22.13
N LEU A 48 4.30 -5.89 -21.19
CA LEU A 48 5.53 -6.64 -21.43
C LEU A 48 5.33 -8.17 -21.48
N ASP A 49 4.10 -8.66 -21.28
CA ASP A 49 3.76 -10.09 -21.16
C ASP A 49 4.54 -10.81 -20.04
N LEU A 50 4.72 -10.11 -18.92
CA LEU A 50 5.41 -10.58 -17.72
C LEU A 50 4.44 -10.81 -16.57
N GLU A 51 4.93 -11.45 -15.51
CA GLU A 51 4.22 -11.56 -14.24
C GLU A 51 3.83 -10.17 -13.68
N PRO A 52 2.72 -10.07 -12.92
CA PRO A 52 2.19 -8.78 -12.47
C PRO A 52 2.97 -8.15 -11.31
N ARG A 53 4.06 -8.78 -10.88
CA ARG A 53 4.93 -8.38 -9.76
C ARG A 53 6.35 -8.25 -10.30
N LEU A 54 6.82 -7.03 -10.46
CA LEU A 54 8.06 -6.70 -11.15
C LEU A 54 8.96 -5.87 -10.22
N TRP A 55 9.56 -4.80 -10.74
CA TRP A 55 10.53 -3.98 -10.03
C TRP A 55 9.96 -3.30 -8.79
N ALA A 56 8.70 -2.86 -8.80
CA ALA A 56 8.12 -2.16 -7.66
C ALA A 56 7.83 -3.10 -6.47
N HIS A 57 7.77 -4.41 -6.71
CA HIS A 57 7.67 -5.45 -5.68
C HIS A 57 9.02 -5.93 -5.11
N THR A 58 10.13 -5.29 -5.49
CA THR A 58 11.48 -5.65 -5.02
C THR A 58 11.87 -4.89 -3.75
N LEU A 59 12.71 -5.51 -2.90
CA LEU A 59 13.35 -4.78 -1.80
C LEU A 59 14.26 -3.65 -2.29
N VAL A 60 14.81 -3.76 -3.50
CA VAL A 60 15.60 -2.68 -4.12
C VAL A 60 14.75 -1.42 -4.27
N PHE A 61 13.54 -1.52 -4.81
CA PHE A 61 12.64 -0.38 -4.98
C PHE A 61 12.27 0.26 -3.64
N ALA A 62 11.85 -0.54 -2.66
CA ALA A 62 11.56 -0.05 -1.32
C ALA A 62 12.79 0.60 -0.65
N SER A 63 13.98 0.01 -0.80
CA SER A 63 15.23 0.52 -0.23
C SER A 63 15.67 1.84 -0.85
N VAL A 64 15.48 2.02 -2.16
CA VAL A 64 15.76 3.30 -2.84
C VAL A 64 14.87 4.40 -2.26
N LEU A 65 13.57 4.16 -2.05
CA LEU A 65 12.68 5.14 -1.44
C LEU A 65 13.06 5.45 0.01
N CYS A 66 13.44 4.45 0.80
CA CYS A 66 14.02 4.65 2.13
C CYS A 66 15.29 5.51 2.08
N ALA A 67 16.22 5.22 1.16
CA ALA A 67 17.47 5.98 1.03
C ALA A 67 17.21 7.43 0.61
N LEU A 68 16.32 7.66 -0.35
CA LEU A 68 15.92 9.00 -0.77
C LEU A 68 15.26 9.80 0.38
N SER A 69 14.52 9.12 1.26
CA SER A 69 13.88 9.77 2.41
C SER A 69 14.85 10.37 3.44
N LEU A 70 16.15 10.00 3.38
CA LEU A 70 17.19 10.60 4.21
C LEU A 70 17.44 12.08 3.84
N ALA A 71 17.13 12.49 2.61
CA ALA A 71 17.19 13.88 2.20
C ALA A 71 16.06 14.67 2.90
N PRO A 72 16.35 15.82 3.57
CA PRO A 72 15.34 16.56 4.34
C PRO A 72 14.08 16.96 3.56
N HIS A 73 14.21 17.25 2.27
CA HIS A 73 13.10 17.64 1.40
C HIS A 73 12.28 16.46 0.86
N LEU A 74 12.74 15.21 1.07
CA LEU A 74 12.10 13.98 0.62
C LEU A 74 11.63 13.09 1.77
N ARG A 75 11.59 13.60 3.01
CA ARG A 75 11.22 12.81 4.21
C ARG A 75 9.89 12.08 4.08
N SER A 76 8.91 12.64 3.36
CA SER A 76 7.62 11.97 3.12
C SER A 76 7.74 10.66 2.32
N LEU A 77 8.82 10.44 1.57
CA LEU A 77 9.08 9.16 0.89
C LEU A 77 9.29 8.01 1.88
N LEU A 78 9.62 8.29 3.14
CA LEU A 78 9.66 7.26 4.18
C LEU A 78 8.26 6.64 4.35
N TRP A 79 7.21 7.47 4.37
CA TRP A 79 5.83 6.98 4.51
C TRP A 79 5.38 6.21 3.28
N LEU A 80 5.85 6.61 2.09
CA LEU A 80 5.66 5.84 0.86
C LEU A 80 6.30 4.45 0.96
N ALA A 81 7.55 4.39 1.41
CA ALA A 81 8.25 3.12 1.62
C ALA A 81 7.57 2.26 2.68
N VAL A 82 7.13 2.84 3.81
CA VAL A 82 6.34 2.13 4.83
C VAL A 82 5.06 1.55 4.22
N GLY A 83 4.34 2.33 3.41
CA GLY A 83 3.16 1.84 2.69
C GLY A 83 3.48 0.63 1.80
N ILE A 84 4.58 0.70 1.03
CA ILE A 84 5.05 -0.40 0.19
C ILE A 84 5.40 -1.64 1.03
N LEU A 85 6.03 -1.47 2.19
CA LEU A 85 6.32 -2.59 3.08
C LEU A 85 5.04 -3.24 3.63
N THR A 86 3.98 -2.47 3.90
CA THR A 86 2.68 -3.06 4.23
C THR A 86 2.06 -3.78 3.04
N HIS A 87 2.24 -3.27 1.81
CA HIS A 87 1.83 -3.97 0.59
C HIS A 87 2.53 -5.34 0.49
N PHE A 88 3.87 -5.36 0.63
CA PHE A 88 4.67 -6.59 0.59
C PHE A 88 4.21 -7.61 1.63
N LEU A 89 3.86 -7.13 2.83
CA LEU A 89 3.34 -7.97 3.90
C LEU A 89 2.05 -8.66 3.49
N PHE A 90 1.12 -7.90 2.94
CA PHE A 90 -0.23 -8.36 2.62
C PHE A 90 -0.31 -9.16 1.31
N ASP A 91 0.65 -8.97 0.43
CA ASP A 91 0.83 -9.78 -0.77
C ASP A 91 1.69 -11.03 -0.54
N ALA A 92 2.19 -11.20 0.68
CA ALA A 92 3.07 -12.30 1.10
C ALA A 92 4.23 -12.48 0.11
N ILE A 93 4.84 -11.37 -0.32
CA ILE A 93 5.77 -11.36 -1.46
C ILE A 93 7.03 -12.21 -1.22
N TRP A 94 7.34 -12.55 0.04
CA TRP A 94 8.37 -13.53 0.40
C TRP A 94 8.14 -14.93 -0.18
N SER A 95 6.91 -15.26 -0.59
CA SER A 95 6.60 -16.50 -1.33
C SER A 95 7.15 -16.51 -2.76
N GLN A 96 7.59 -15.36 -3.27
CA GLN A 96 8.25 -15.19 -4.56
C GLN A 96 9.67 -14.60 -4.34
N PRO A 97 10.62 -15.42 -3.83
CA PRO A 97 11.96 -14.93 -3.51
C PRO A 97 12.69 -14.31 -4.71
N TRP A 98 12.41 -14.77 -5.94
CA TRP A 98 12.98 -14.20 -7.16
C TRP A 98 12.53 -12.77 -7.46
N VAL A 99 11.34 -12.35 -6.95
CA VAL A 99 10.86 -10.97 -7.04
C VAL A 99 11.40 -10.14 -5.88
N ILE A 100 11.07 -10.52 -4.64
CA ILE A 100 11.40 -9.69 -3.46
C ILE A 100 12.92 -9.47 -3.31
N LEU A 101 13.74 -10.46 -3.68
CA LEU A 101 15.21 -10.41 -3.62
C LEU A 101 15.87 -10.10 -4.96
N TRP A 102 15.12 -9.72 -5.99
CA TRP A 102 15.68 -9.29 -7.27
C TRP A 102 16.76 -8.21 -7.04
N PRO A 103 17.94 -8.27 -7.72
CA PRO A 103 18.31 -9.20 -8.80
C PRO A 103 19.09 -10.45 -8.35
N ALA A 104 19.03 -10.85 -7.07
CA ALA A 104 19.88 -11.95 -6.54
C ALA A 104 19.65 -13.31 -7.22
N TYR A 105 18.45 -13.54 -7.77
CA TYR A 105 18.07 -14.78 -8.47
C TYR A 105 18.10 -14.63 -10.00
N GLY A 106 18.67 -13.54 -10.51
CA GLY A 106 18.70 -13.22 -11.94
C GLY A 106 17.98 -11.92 -12.26
N TRP A 107 18.12 -11.50 -13.52
CA TRP A 107 17.60 -10.22 -14.02
C TRP A 107 16.22 -10.34 -14.66
N ALA A 108 15.83 -11.55 -15.10
CA ALA A 108 14.57 -11.79 -15.80
C ALA A 108 13.44 -12.04 -14.82
N PHE A 109 12.26 -11.48 -15.13
CA PHE A 109 11.01 -11.86 -14.49
C PHE A 109 10.32 -12.95 -15.32
N PRO A 110 9.67 -13.94 -14.68
CA PRO A 110 8.83 -14.91 -15.35
C PRO A 110 7.80 -14.28 -16.30
N PRO A 111 7.56 -14.90 -17.47
CA PRO A 111 6.47 -14.50 -18.35
C PRO A 111 5.12 -14.90 -17.78
N GLY A 112 4.08 -14.16 -18.18
CA GLY A 112 2.69 -14.49 -17.92
C GLY A 112 2.17 -14.01 -16.55
N GLY A 113 0.90 -13.59 -16.55
CA GLY A 113 0.19 -13.10 -15.37
C GLY A 113 -1.31 -13.39 -15.46
N PRO A 114 -2.07 -13.19 -14.37
CA PRO A 114 -3.52 -13.36 -14.41
C PRO A 114 -4.12 -12.39 -15.43
N THR A 115 -5.05 -12.88 -16.25
CA THR A 115 -5.83 -12.01 -17.13
C THR A 115 -6.75 -11.11 -16.30
N LEU A 116 -7.27 -10.03 -16.91
CA LEU A 116 -8.30 -9.21 -16.27
C LEU A 116 -9.48 -10.06 -15.79
N GLU A 117 -9.90 -11.05 -16.60
CA GLU A 117 -10.93 -12.02 -16.23
C GLU A 117 -10.54 -12.84 -14.99
N GLY A 118 -9.30 -13.34 -14.94
CA GLY A 118 -8.79 -14.05 -13.76
C GLY A 118 -8.79 -13.20 -12.50
N TYR A 119 -8.42 -11.92 -12.61
CA TYR A 119 -8.50 -10.98 -11.49
C TYR A 119 -9.93 -10.75 -11.00
N LEU A 120 -10.86 -10.53 -11.93
CA LEU A 120 -12.28 -10.36 -11.60
C LEU A 120 -12.87 -11.62 -10.99
N TYR A 121 -12.52 -12.79 -11.52
CA TYR A 121 -12.96 -14.07 -10.99
C TYR A 121 -12.50 -14.24 -9.53
N THR A 122 -11.22 -14.01 -9.25
CA THR A 122 -10.69 -14.07 -7.87
C THR A 122 -11.37 -13.06 -6.96
N LEU A 123 -11.56 -11.81 -7.40
CA LEU A 123 -12.25 -10.78 -6.60
C LEU A 123 -13.68 -11.21 -6.21
N LEU A 124 -14.40 -11.83 -7.13
CA LEU A 124 -15.81 -12.19 -6.96
C LEU A 124 -16.06 -13.55 -6.30
N HIS A 125 -15.04 -14.43 -6.26
CA HIS A 125 -15.24 -15.81 -5.78
C HIS A 125 -14.28 -16.24 -4.67
N ASP A 126 -13.17 -15.54 -4.45
CA ASP A 126 -12.26 -15.86 -3.35
C ASP A 126 -12.74 -15.21 -2.03
N PRO A 127 -13.19 -15.99 -1.04
CA PRO A 127 -13.72 -15.45 0.21
C PRO A 127 -12.66 -14.75 1.06
N VAL A 128 -11.39 -15.14 0.96
CA VAL A 128 -10.28 -14.51 1.70
C VAL A 128 -10.02 -13.12 1.14
N VAL A 129 -10.03 -13.01 -0.19
CA VAL A 129 -9.89 -11.70 -0.87
C VAL A 129 -11.05 -10.78 -0.51
N GLN A 130 -12.30 -11.26 -0.58
CA GLN A 130 -13.47 -10.48 -0.21
C GLN A 130 -13.44 -10.01 1.24
N ALA A 131 -13.08 -10.91 2.18
CA ALA A 131 -12.91 -10.54 3.58
C ALA A 131 -11.86 -9.44 3.74
N GLY A 132 -10.73 -9.55 3.04
CA GLY A 132 -9.69 -8.52 3.02
C GLY A 132 -10.22 -7.16 2.53
N GLU A 133 -10.96 -7.13 1.42
CA GLU A 133 -11.55 -5.90 0.88
C GLU A 133 -12.58 -5.27 1.84
N ILE A 134 -13.45 -6.09 2.44
CA ILE A 134 -14.48 -5.63 3.39
C ILE A 134 -13.84 -5.07 4.67
N ILE A 135 -12.87 -5.79 5.24
CA ILE A 135 -12.16 -5.34 6.45
C ILE A 135 -11.38 -4.07 6.13
N GLY A 136 -10.68 -4.03 5.00
CA GLY A 136 -9.96 -2.84 4.54
C GLY A 136 -10.89 -1.62 4.41
N ALA A 137 -12.03 -1.78 3.76
CA ALA A 137 -13.05 -0.74 3.65
C ALA A 137 -13.55 -0.26 5.02
N ALA A 138 -13.84 -1.19 5.93
CA ALA A 138 -14.26 -0.87 7.29
C ALA A 138 -13.20 -0.06 8.05
N VAL A 139 -11.92 -0.44 7.95
CA VAL A 139 -10.81 0.29 8.58
C VAL A 139 -10.66 1.70 8.01
N LEU A 140 -10.79 1.88 6.69
CA LEU A 140 -10.77 3.22 6.07
C LEU A 140 -11.88 4.11 6.64
N VAL A 141 -13.10 3.58 6.76
CA VAL A 141 -14.24 4.31 7.33
C VAL A 141 -14.00 4.64 8.81
N LEU A 142 -13.49 3.69 9.60
CA LEU A 142 -13.20 3.91 11.01
C LEU A 142 -12.13 4.98 11.22
N PHE A 143 -11.04 4.92 10.45
CA PHE A 143 -9.99 5.94 10.48
C PHE A 143 -10.54 7.31 10.11
N ALA A 144 -11.31 7.40 9.02
CA ALA A 144 -11.93 8.65 8.58
C ALA A 144 -12.83 9.25 9.67
N ARG A 145 -13.68 8.43 10.32
CA ARG A 145 -14.55 8.88 11.41
C ARG A 145 -13.77 9.31 12.66
N ALA A 146 -12.76 8.52 13.06
CA ALA A 146 -11.94 8.81 14.23
C ALA A 146 -11.17 10.15 14.10
N HIS A 147 -10.87 10.57 12.88
CA HIS A 147 -10.13 11.79 12.57
C HIS A 147 -11.00 12.91 11.96
N GLY A 148 -12.34 12.79 12.02
CA GLY A 148 -13.26 13.84 11.58
C GLY A 148 -13.32 14.05 10.05
N ILE A 149 -12.82 13.11 9.25
CA ILE A 149 -12.89 13.12 7.78
C ILE A 149 -14.28 12.62 7.33
N VAL A 150 -15.32 13.39 7.67
CA VAL A 150 -16.73 13.02 7.40
C VAL A 150 -17.41 13.96 6.38
N SER A 151 -16.69 14.96 5.89
CA SER A 151 -17.17 15.92 4.91
C SER A 151 -16.19 16.06 3.74
N TRP A 152 -16.68 16.55 2.60
CA TRP A 152 -15.85 16.81 1.43
C TRP A 152 -14.74 17.84 1.71
N SER A 153 -15.02 18.86 2.53
CA SER A 153 -14.02 19.86 2.92
C SER A 153 -12.91 19.24 3.77
N ALA A 154 -13.26 18.38 4.73
CA ALA A 154 -12.29 17.65 5.54
C ALA A 154 -11.45 16.69 4.70
N LEU A 155 -12.08 15.95 3.78
CA LEU A 155 -11.37 15.07 2.85
C LEU A 155 -10.41 15.84 1.94
N ARG A 156 -10.84 16.98 1.38
CA ARG A 156 -9.98 17.83 0.55
C ARG A 156 -8.81 18.40 1.35
N ALA A 157 -9.04 18.78 2.61
CA ALA A 157 -7.97 19.21 3.50
C ALA A 157 -6.96 18.08 3.74
N PHE A 158 -7.45 16.88 4.08
CA PHE A 158 -6.62 15.68 4.24
C PHE A 158 -5.81 15.36 2.98
N LEU A 159 -6.42 15.35 1.79
CA LEU A 159 -5.70 15.10 0.53
C LEU A 159 -4.64 16.17 0.23
N ARG A 160 -4.83 17.41 0.71
CA ARG A 160 -3.87 18.51 0.52
C ARG A 160 -2.70 18.50 1.49
N ASN A 161 -2.88 18.04 2.72
CA ASN A 161 -1.85 18.12 3.77
C ASN A 161 -1.35 16.77 4.30
N GLY A 162 -2.12 15.69 4.10
CA GLY A 162 -1.84 14.32 4.54
C GLY A 162 -1.79 14.11 6.03
N ARG A 163 -2.25 15.10 6.79
CA ARG A 163 -2.25 15.08 8.24
C ARG A 163 -3.68 14.94 8.73
N VAL A 164 -3.81 14.26 9.86
CA VAL A 164 -5.06 14.14 10.59
C VAL A 164 -4.96 14.91 11.89
N ALA A 165 -6.08 15.48 12.35
CA ALA A 165 -6.14 16.05 13.68
C ALA A 165 -5.93 14.95 14.73
N GLU A 166 -5.39 15.32 15.90
CA GLU A 166 -5.26 14.36 16.99
C GLU A 166 -6.61 13.70 17.30
N PRO A 167 -6.63 12.41 17.68
CA PRO A 167 -7.86 11.70 17.99
C PRO A 167 -8.66 12.48 19.04
N VAL A 168 -9.95 12.68 18.80
CA VAL A 168 -10.85 13.20 19.83
C VAL A 168 -10.87 12.17 20.97
N PRO A 169 -10.52 12.55 22.22
CA PRO A 169 -10.57 11.61 23.33
C PRO A 169 -12.00 11.06 23.45
N ALA A 170 -12.12 9.73 23.55
CA ALA A 170 -13.40 9.10 23.86
C ALA A 170 -13.84 9.56 25.26
N THR A 171 -14.85 10.43 25.32
CA THR A 171 -15.58 10.82 26.54
C THR A 171 -16.47 9.68 27.01
#